data_AF-A0A2K9F5P5-F1
#
_entry.id   AF-A0A2K9F5P5-F1
#
_cell.length_a   1.000
_cell.length_b   1.000
_cell.length_c   1.000
_cell.angle_alpha   90.00
_cell.angle_beta   90.00
_cell.angle_gamma   90.00
#
_symmetry.space_group_name_H-M   'P 1'
#
loop_
_entity.id
_entity.type
_entity.pdbx_description
1 polymer ?
#
loop_
_entity_poly.entity_id
_entity_poly.type
_entity_poly.pdbx_seq_one_letter_code
_entity_poly.pdbx_strand_id
1 'polypeptide(L)'
;MARRHPHPDKEFDMAHPAVTAFVRALDQFDRSKTRTEIFRLFCEMAYCALAKRASPFADQQDRLEAEYMDCVGRFPNKDDIRRMPEMMAIAIEAIAGGGLDFFGQVAAEIGALDAGLGQFFTPYEISRLMAEMSLGDAPAQIEAQGFITVSEPAAGAGGMVLALADALESQGFDPARHRADNDFLKSAPSGAECREKSIGGLSPAGNPDDLSWLTPEKIRSIAGQNFRFCLDAICPVGEQMTDRHLRSVAIMLLPDLGINASAWEEALQVFGSMRAALAVLIIDANRNHPTHPIHSPGGALRAFTRLQLAGQFNLSGSLIGLVERSRAEP
;
A
#
# COMPACT_ATOMS: atom_id res chain seq x y z
N MET A 1 -50.05 -30.92 -12.85
CA MET A 1 -49.79 -29.47 -12.77
C MET A 1 -48.97 -29.19 -11.52
N ALA A 2 -47.64 -29.27 -11.62
CA ALA A 2 -46.74 -28.91 -10.52
C ALA A 2 -46.46 -27.41 -10.61
N ARG A 3 -46.82 -26.66 -9.56
CA ARG A 3 -46.53 -25.22 -9.45
C ARG A 3 -45.01 -25.07 -9.36
N ARG A 4 -44.41 -24.37 -10.33
CA ARG A 4 -43.03 -23.90 -10.21
C ARG A 4 -42.98 -22.89 -9.06
N HIS A 5 -42.21 -23.19 -8.02
CA HIS A 5 -41.77 -22.17 -7.10
C HIS A 5 -40.89 -21.16 -7.88
N PRO A 6 -41.10 -19.84 -7.72
CA PRO A 6 -40.18 -18.86 -8.26
C PRO A 6 -38.84 -19.05 -7.55
N HIS A 7 -37.79 -19.26 -8.34
CA HIS A 7 -36.42 -19.14 -7.86
C HIS A 7 -36.27 -17.75 -7.26
N PRO A 8 -35.76 -17.60 -6.03
CA PRO A 8 -35.37 -16.28 -5.55
C PRO A 8 -34.23 -15.81 -6.46
N ASP A 9 -34.41 -14.63 -7.04
CA ASP A 9 -33.34 -13.90 -7.72
C ASP A 9 -32.15 -13.87 -6.76
N LYS A 10 -31.10 -14.62 -7.11
CA LYS A 10 -29.85 -14.62 -6.36
C LYS A 10 -29.18 -13.27 -6.59
N GLU A 11 -29.27 -12.39 -5.61
CA GLU A 11 -28.29 -11.32 -5.36
C GLU A 11 -26.92 -11.98 -5.02
N PHE A 12 -26.27 -12.55 -6.04
CA PHE A 12 -24.91 -13.05 -5.99
C PHE A 12 -24.11 -12.39 -7.10
N ASP A 13 -24.20 -11.07 -7.20
CA ASP A 13 -23.23 -10.28 -7.96
C ASP A 13 -23.34 -8.81 -7.57
N MET A 14 -22.55 -8.37 -6.59
CA MET A 14 -22.29 -6.95 -6.44
C MET A 14 -20.77 -6.82 -6.42
N ALA A 15 -20.20 -6.74 -7.62
CA ALA A 15 -18.81 -6.36 -7.82
C ALA A 15 -18.47 -5.18 -6.88
N HIS A 16 -17.27 -5.21 -6.29
CA HIS A 16 -16.84 -4.22 -5.31
C HIS A 16 -17.16 -2.80 -5.81
N PRO A 17 -17.68 -1.86 -4.98
CA PRO A 17 -18.13 -0.55 -5.45
C PRO A 17 -17.10 0.20 -6.29
N ALA A 18 -15.82 0.10 -5.91
CA ALA A 18 -14.71 0.68 -6.66
C ALA A 18 -14.52 0.02 -8.05
N VAL A 19 -14.69 -1.30 -8.17
CA VAL A 19 -14.63 -2.02 -9.46
C VAL A 19 -15.77 -1.54 -10.36
N THR A 20 -16.98 -1.44 -9.80
CA THR A 20 -18.15 -0.90 -10.52
C THR A 20 -17.90 0.53 -10.99
N ALA A 21 -17.36 1.39 -10.13
CA ALA A 21 -17.02 2.77 -10.48
C ALA A 21 -15.95 2.85 -11.58
N PHE A 22 -14.92 2.02 -11.50
CA PHE A 22 -13.86 1.94 -12.50
C PHE A 22 -14.37 1.46 -13.85
N VAL A 23 -15.21 0.41 -13.88
CA VAL A 23 -15.85 -0.07 -15.12
C VAL A 23 -16.76 1.00 -15.72
N ARG A 24 -17.51 1.74 -14.90
CA ARG A 24 -18.29 2.90 -15.37
C ARG A 24 -17.42 4.02 -15.92
N ALA A 25 -16.23 4.24 -15.36
CA ALA A 25 -15.28 5.23 -15.90
C ALA A 25 -14.77 4.82 -17.29
N LEU A 26 -14.53 3.52 -17.52
CA LEU A 26 -14.18 3.00 -18.85
C LEU A 26 -15.25 3.30 -19.90
N ASP A 27 -16.54 3.33 -19.52
CA ASP A 27 -17.65 3.63 -20.43
C ASP A 27 -17.72 5.09 -20.88
N GLN A 28 -16.96 5.99 -20.25
CA GLN A 28 -16.94 7.42 -20.59
C GLN A 28 -15.92 7.78 -21.66
N PHE A 29 -15.09 6.81 -22.08
CA PHE A 29 -14.11 6.98 -23.15
C PHE A 29 -14.78 6.95 -24.53
N ASP A 30 -14.08 7.51 -25.53
CA ASP A 30 -14.55 7.43 -26.90
C ASP A 30 -14.75 5.98 -27.38
N ARG A 31 -15.81 5.77 -28.17
CA ARG A 31 -16.23 4.44 -28.65
C ARG A 31 -15.31 3.79 -29.68
N SER A 32 -14.25 4.49 -30.13
CA SER A 32 -13.23 3.92 -31.02
C SER A 32 -12.40 2.82 -30.36
N LYS A 33 -12.42 2.69 -29.02
CA LYS A 33 -11.68 1.66 -28.28
C LYS A 33 -12.60 0.77 -27.47
N THR A 34 -12.16 -0.46 -27.28
CA THR A 34 -12.82 -1.41 -26.37
C THR A 34 -12.42 -1.15 -24.92
N ARG A 35 -13.25 -1.60 -23.96
CA ARG A 35 -12.91 -1.54 -22.53
C ARG A 35 -11.56 -2.21 -22.24
N THR A 36 -11.30 -3.36 -22.84
CA THR A 36 -10.05 -4.11 -22.69
C THR A 36 -8.84 -3.32 -23.21
N GLU A 37 -8.98 -2.61 -24.33
CA GLU A 37 -7.92 -1.76 -24.87
C GLU A 37 -7.64 -0.56 -23.95
N ILE A 38 -8.68 0.13 -23.49
CA ILE A 38 -8.54 1.26 -22.57
C ILE A 38 -7.91 0.80 -21.26
N PHE A 39 -8.36 -0.32 -20.70
CA PHE A 39 -7.83 -0.90 -19.47
C PHE A 39 -6.35 -1.27 -19.61
N ARG A 40 -5.96 -1.91 -20.73
CA ARG A 40 -4.55 -2.21 -21.02
C ARG A 40 -3.71 -0.93 -21.07
N LEU A 41 -4.16 0.09 -21.79
CA LEU A 41 -3.45 1.36 -21.91
C LEU A 41 -3.36 2.08 -20.56
N PHE A 42 -4.42 2.03 -19.74
CA PHE A 42 -4.41 2.51 -18.37
C PHE A 42 -3.32 1.80 -17.55
N CYS A 43 -3.26 0.46 -17.56
CA CYS A 43 -2.24 -0.30 -16.83
C CYS A 43 -0.82 0.02 -17.31
N GLU A 44 -0.62 0.21 -18.61
CA GLU A 44 0.67 0.57 -19.21
C GLU A 44 1.10 1.98 -18.77
N MET A 45 0.20 2.96 -18.87
CA MET A 45 0.44 4.33 -18.37
C MET A 45 0.72 4.36 -16.86
N ALA A 46 -0.05 3.60 -16.07
CA ALA A 46 0.14 3.45 -14.63
C ALA A 46 1.53 2.89 -14.31
N TYR A 47 1.92 1.81 -14.97
CA TYR A 47 3.24 1.20 -14.82
C TYR A 47 4.35 2.18 -15.18
N CYS A 48 4.29 2.83 -16.35
CA CYS A 48 5.31 3.79 -16.77
C CYS A 48 5.47 4.94 -15.78
N ALA A 49 4.36 5.50 -15.28
CA ALA A 49 4.39 6.60 -14.30
C ALA A 49 5.08 6.18 -12.98
N LEU A 50 4.75 5.00 -12.46
CA LEU A 50 5.31 4.48 -11.21
C LEU A 50 6.77 4.02 -11.38
N ALA A 51 7.06 3.25 -12.44
CA ALA A 51 8.38 2.72 -12.73
C ALA A 51 9.39 3.82 -13.04
N LYS A 52 8.97 4.91 -13.72
CA LYS A 52 9.85 6.05 -13.99
C LYS A 52 10.33 6.69 -12.71
N ARG A 53 9.40 6.95 -11.76
CA ARG A 53 9.72 7.54 -10.45
C ARG A 53 10.61 6.63 -9.61
N ALA A 54 10.46 5.31 -9.74
CA ALA A 54 11.26 4.33 -9.02
C ALA A 54 12.64 4.05 -9.64
N SER A 55 12.84 4.38 -10.92
CA SER A 55 14.09 4.13 -11.63
C SER A 55 15.20 5.08 -11.17
N PRO A 56 16.39 4.58 -10.81
CA PRO A 56 17.56 5.42 -10.56
C PRO A 56 18.33 5.78 -11.84
N PHE A 57 17.97 5.19 -12.99
CA PHE A 57 18.71 5.32 -14.24
C PHE A 57 17.96 6.24 -15.22
N ALA A 58 18.65 7.28 -15.72
CA ALA A 58 18.06 8.33 -16.56
C ALA A 58 17.60 7.80 -17.93
N ASP A 59 18.36 6.90 -18.56
CA ASP A 59 17.99 6.25 -19.82
C ASP A 59 16.71 5.41 -19.69
N GLN A 60 16.56 4.71 -18.56
CA GLN A 60 15.32 3.99 -18.25
C GLN A 60 14.16 4.96 -18.01
N GLN A 61 14.40 6.10 -17.35
CA GLN A 61 13.37 7.13 -17.15
C GLN A 61 12.87 7.70 -18.48
N ASP A 62 13.79 8.03 -19.40
CA ASP A 62 13.46 8.55 -20.73
C ASP A 62 12.67 7.53 -21.55
N ARG A 63 13.06 6.25 -21.52
CA ARG A 63 12.32 5.17 -22.20
C ARG A 63 10.90 5.03 -21.66
N LEU A 64 10.73 5.02 -20.34
CA LEU A 64 9.41 4.89 -19.71
C LEU A 64 8.51 6.10 -19.99
N GLU A 65 9.09 7.31 -20.08
CA GLU A 65 8.36 8.49 -20.50
C GLU A 65 7.92 8.42 -21.97
N ALA A 66 8.79 7.93 -22.86
CA ALA A 66 8.42 7.71 -24.26
C ALA A 66 7.26 6.70 -24.39
N GLU A 67 7.33 5.56 -23.69
CA GLU A 67 6.27 4.54 -23.66
C GLU A 67 4.94 5.10 -23.12
N TYR A 68 4.99 5.93 -22.07
CA TYR A 68 3.83 6.64 -21.56
C TYR A 68 3.23 7.57 -22.62
N MET A 69 4.07 8.36 -23.30
CA MET A 69 3.63 9.31 -24.33
C MET A 69 3.09 8.62 -25.58
N ASP A 70 3.61 7.45 -25.93
CA ASP A 70 3.05 6.59 -26.98
C ASP A 70 1.62 6.13 -26.62
N CYS A 71 1.39 5.72 -25.36
CA CYS A 71 0.04 5.41 -24.89
C CYS A 71 -0.88 6.64 -24.98
N VAL A 72 -0.40 7.81 -24.55
CA VAL A 72 -1.15 9.08 -24.67
C VAL A 72 -1.50 9.39 -26.13
N GLY A 73 -0.57 9.15 -27.05
CA GLY A 73 -0.76 9.36 -28.49
C GLY A 73 -1.84 8.48 -29.11
N ARG A 74 -2.20 7.35 -28.47
CA ARG A 74 -3.27 6.47 -28.94
C ARG A 74 -4.67 7.02 -28.67
N PHE A 75 -4.82 8.06 -27.85
CA PHE A 75 -6.11 8.70 -27.59
C PHE A 75 -6.24 10.01 -28.40
N PRO A 76 -7.12 10.04 -29.43
CA PRO A 76 -7.35 11.26 -30.21
C PRO A 76 -7.99 12.36 -29.35
N ASN A 77 -8.89 11.98 -28.45
CA ASN A 77 -9.54 12.89 -27.52
C ASN A 77 -8.64 13.13 -26.30
N LYS A 78 -8.29 14.39 -26.02
CA LYS A 78 -7.50 14.75 -24.85
C LYS A 78 -8.28 14.66 -23.54
N ASP A 79 -9.60 14.73 -23.58
CA ASP A 79 -10.42 14.57 -22.38
C ASP A 79 -10.39 13.13 -21.86
N ASP A 80 -10.27 12.13 -22.74
CA ASP A 80 -10.07 10.74 -22.35
C ASP A 80 -8.78 10.56 -21.53
N ILE A 81 -7.69 11.22 -21.93
CA ILE A 81 -6.44 11.21 -21.17
C ILE A 81 -6.61 11.87 -19.80
N ARG A 82 -7.40 12.94 -19.71
CA ARG A 82 -7.68 13.63 -18.44
C ARG A 82 -8.50 12.79 -17.46
N ARG A 83 -9.14 11.71 -17.92
CA ARG A 83 -9.86 10.74 -17.06
C ARG A 83 -8.95 9.68 -16.46
N MET A 84 -7.78 9.41 -17.05
CA MET A 84 -6.85 8.39 -16.54
C MET A 84 -6.42 8.64 -15.09
N PRO A 85 -6.12 9.87 -14.64
CA PRO A 85 -5.85 10.16 -13.23
C PRO A 85 -7.03 9.86 -12.29
N GLU A 86 -8.27 10.06 -12.73
CA GLU A 86 -9.46 9.75 -11.92
C GLU A 86 -9.60 8.23 -11.73
N MET A 87 -9.38 7.46 -12.80
CA MET A 87 -9.34 5.99 -12.71
C MET A 87 -8.22 5.50 -11.81
N MET A 88 -7.05 6.16 -11.85
CA MET A 88 -5.94 5.86 -10.96
C MET A 88 -6.30 6.10 -9.49
N ALA A 89 -7.01 7.19 -9.19
CA ALA A 89 -7.46 7.47 -7.82
C ALA A 89 -8.36 6.35 -7.29
N ILE A 90 -9.35 5.90 -8.09
CA ILE A 90 -10.23 4.77 -7.73
C ILE A 90 -9.41 3.50 -7.45
N ALA A 91 -8.42 3.21 -8.30
CA ALA A 91 -7.59 2.02 -8.15
C ALA A 91 -6.70 2.10 -6.89
N ILE A 92 -6.04 3.24 -6.65
CA ILE A 92 -5.17 3.42 -5.48
C ILE A 92 -5.98 3.30 -4.18
N GLU A 93 -7.15 3.92 -4.11
CA GLU A 93 -8.04 3.84 -2.95
C GLU A 93 -8.43 2.39 -2.65
N ALA A 94 -8.90 1.66 -3.66
CA ALA A 94 -9.30 0.25 -3.50
C ALA A 94 -8.11 -0.65 -3.10
N ILE A 95 -6.95 -0.47 -3.72
CA ILE A 95 -5.76 -1.29 -3.45
C ILE A 95 -5.17 -0.98 -2.06
N ALA A 96 -5.22 0.28 -1.62
CA ALA A 96 -4.75 0.69 -0.30
C ALA A 96 -5.56 0.05 0.83
N GLY A 97 -6.85 -0.21 0.62
CA GLY A 97 -7.70 -0.93 1.58
C GLY A 97 -7.32 -2.41 1.75
N GLY A 98 -6.75 -3.03 0.71
CA GLY A 98 -6.48 -4.47 0.70
C GLY A 98 -7.75 -5.32 0.64
N GLY A 99 -7.60 -6.64 0.78
CA GLY A 99 -8.78 -7.52 0.79
C GLY A 99 -9.43 -7.69 -0.58
N LEU A 100 -8.71 -7.40 -1.67
CA LEU A 100 -9.25 -7.38 -3.03
C LEU A 100 -8.16 -7.58 -4.09
N ASP A 101 -8.43 -8.44 -5.08
CA ASP A 101 -7.70 -8.43 -6.36
C ASP A 101 -8.39 -7.47 -7.33
N PHE A 102 -8.13 -6.17 -7.15
CA PHE A 102 -8.86 -5.12 -7.86
C PHE A 102 -8.75 -5.24 -9.38
N PHE A 103 -7.51 -5.37 -9.90
CA PHE A 103 -7.30 -5.46 -11.33
C PHE A 103 -7.72 -6.81 -11.92
N GLY A 104 -7.58 -7.91 -11.17
CA GLY A 104 -8.11 -9.20 -11.59
C GLY A 104 -9.63 -9.17 -11.72
N GLN A 105 -10.33 -8.54 -10.76
CA GLN A 105 -11.78 -8.40 -10.84
C GLN A 105 -12.20 -7.48 -11.99
N VAL A 106 -11.56 -6.31 -12.17
CA VAL A 106 -11.82 -5.45 -13.34
C VAL A 106 -11.61 -6.21 -14.65
N ALA A 107 -10.52 -6.98 -14.77
CA ALA A 107 -10.24 -7.77 -15.97
C ALA A 107 -11.31 -8.83 -16.23
N ALA A 108 -11.83 -9.48 -15.19
CA ALA A 108 -12.93 -10.43 -15.30
C ALA A 108 -14.23 -9.75 -15.77
N GLU A 109 -14.61 -8.63 -15.13
CA GLU A 109 -15.83 -7.87 -15.42
C GLU A 109 -15.88 -7.33 -16.86
N ILE A 110 -14.75 -6.89 -17.41
CA ILE A 110 -14.68 -6.37 -18.78
C ILE A 110 -14.46 -7.47 -19.83
N GLY A 111 -14.32 -8.73 -19.41
CA GLY A 111 -14.03 -9.85 -20.32
C GLY A 111 -12.64 -9.79 -20.96
N ALA A 112 -11.64 -9.29 -20.23
CA ALA A 112 -10.25 -9.21 -20.71
C ALA A 112 -9.50 -10.55 -20.62
N LEU A 113 -10.07 -11.56 -19.97
CA LEU A 113 -9.45 -12.87 -19.76
C LEU A 113 -9.81 -13.84 -20.89
N ASP A 114 -8.80 -14.56 -21.39
CA ASP A 114 -8.96 -15.56 -22.45
C ASP A 114 -8.98 -16.99 -21.89
N ALA A 115 -10.17 -17.58 -21.84
CA ALA A 115 -10.37 -18.96 -21.39
C ALA A 115 -9.69 -20.00 -22.32
N GLY A 116 -9.50 -19.69 -23.60
CA GLY A 116 -8.79 -20.55 -24.55
C GLY A 116 -7.29 -20.61 -24.27
N LEU A 117 -6.74 -19.56 -23.64
CA LEU A 117 -5.37 -19.51 -23.12
C LEU A 117 -5.27 -19.97 -21.66
N GLY A 118 -6.36 -20.45 -21.07
CA GLY A 118 -6.41 -20.93 -19.68
C GLY A 118 -6.39 -19.81 -18.64
N GLN A 119 -6.74 -18.57 -19.00
CA GLN A 119 -6.82 -17.47 -18.06
C GLN A 119 -8.19 -17.49 -17.35
N PHE A 120 -8.17 -17.68 -16.04
CA PHE A 120 -9.36 -17.69 -15.20
C PHE A 120 -9.17 -16.75 -14.02
N PHE A 121 -10.23 -16.01 -13.70
CA PHE A 121 -10.26 -15.23 -12.48
C PHE A 121 -10.70 -16.12 -11.31
N THR A 122 -9.88 -16.15 -10.25
CA THR A 122 -10.26 -16.77 -8.98
C THR A 122 -10.82 -15.67 -8.08
N PRO A 123 -12.10 -15.73 -7.67
CA PRO A 123 -12.66 -14.74 -6.75
C PRO A 123 -11.79 -14.59 -5.51
N TYR A 124 -11.57 -13.35 -5.06
CA TYR A 124 -10.62 -13.04 -3.99
C TYR A 124 -10.89 -13.84 -2.71
N GLU A 125 -12.16 -14.03 -2.34
CA GLU A 125 -12.56 -14.83 -1.16
C GLU A 125 -12.08 -16.27 -1.20
N ILE A 126 -12.03 -16.86 -2.40
CA ILE A 126 -11.51 -18.21 -2.61
C ILE A 126 -9.98 -18.20 -2.50
N SER A 127 -9.33 -17.21 -3.11
CA SER A 127 -7.89 -17.01 -2.99
C SER A 127 -7.46 -16.82 -1.53
N ARG A 128 -8.21 -16.03 -0.74
CA ARG A 128 -7.95 -15.81 0.70
C ARG A 128 -8.09 -17.10 1.50
N LEU A 129 -9.18 -17.83 1.31
CA LEU A 129 -9.38 -19.13 1.98
C LEU A 129 -8.22 -20.08 1.69
N MET A 130 -7.83 -20.20 0.41
CA MET A 130 -6.73 -21.06 -0.01
C MET A 130 -5.38 -20.61 0.58
N ALA A 131 -5.13 -19.30 0.62
CA ALA A 131 -3.91 -18.73 1.21
C ALA A 131 -3.82 -19.02 2.71
N GLU A 132 -4.88 -18.79 3.47
CA GLU A 132 -4.95 -19.06 4.91
C GLU A 132 -4.74 -20.54 5.23
N MET A 133 -5.32 -21.44 4.42
CA MET A 133 -5.11 -22.88 4.57
C MET A 133 -3.67 -23.31 4.24
N SER A 134 -2.99 -22.60 3.33
CA SER A 134 -1.67 -22.99 2.81
C SER A 134 -0.51 -22.40 3.62
N LEU A 135 -0.70 -21.27 4.31
CA LEU A 135 0.35 -20.57 5.04
C LEU A 135 0.91 -21.36 6.24
N GLY A 136 0.13 -22.28 6.81
CA GLY A 136 0.54 -23.05 7.99
C GLY A 136 0.95 -22.13 9.16
N ASP A 137 2.04 -22.48 9.85
CA ASP A 137 2.62 -21.66 10.93
C ASP A 137 3.69 -20.70 10.37
N ALA A 138 3.23 -19.70 9.61
CA ALA A 138 4.10 -18.64 9.08
C ALA A 138 4.89 -17.89 10.17
N PRO A 139 4.32 -17.56 11.35
CA PRO A 139 5.07 -16.89 12.41
C PRO A 139 6.31 -17.67 12.86
N ALA A 140 6.17 -18.98 13.13
CA ALA A 140 7.29 -19.79 13.56
C ALA A 140 8.37 -19.92 12.47
N GLN A 141 7.97 -20.00 11.20
CA GLN A 141 8.92 -20.03 10.07
C GLN A 141 9.70 -18.72 9.98
N ILE A 142 9.02 -17.57 10.05
CA ILE A 142 9.67 -16.25 9.98
C ILE A 142 10.59 -16.05 11.18
N GLU A 143 10.19 -16.46 12.39
CA GLU A 143 11.06 -16.39 13.57
C GLU A 143 12.33 -17.24 13.39
N ALA A 144 12.21 -18.44 12.81
CA ALA A 144 13.33 -19.36 12.65
C ALA A 144 14.32 -18.96 11.55
N GLN A 145 13.86 -18.43 10.41
CA GLN A 145 14.71 -18.19 9.23
C GLN A 145 14.63 -16.77 8.63
N GLY A 146 13.74 -15.92 9.14
CA GLY A 146 13.55 -14.54 8.68
C GLY A 146 12.66 -14.38 7.45
N PHE A 147 12.20 -15.47 6.83
CA PHE A 147 11.33 -15.44 5.66
C PHE A 147 10.42 -16.68 5.61
N ILE A 148 9.44 -16.68 4.71
CA ILE A 148 8.73 -17.89 4.28
C ILE A 148 8.95 -18.13 2.79
N THR A 149 8.76 -19.38 2.37
CA THR A 149 8.76 -19.74 0.95
C THR A 149 7.39 -20.29 0.59
N VAL A 150 6.78 -19.72 -0.44
CA VAL A 150 5.47 -20.11 -0.95
C VAL A 150 5.62 -20.48 -2.42
N SER A 151 4.80 -21.41 -2.88
CA SER A 151 4.80 -21.85 -4.28
C SER A 151 3.40 -21.70 -4.85
N GLU A 152 3.30 -20.92 -5.92
CA GLU A 152 2.07 -20.78 -6.70
C GLU A 152 2.38 -21.11 -8.18
N PRO A 153 2.24 -22.37 -8.60
CA PRO A 153 2.67 -22.83 -9.92
C PRO A 153 1.79 -22.32 -11.06
N ALA A 154 0.59 -21.83 -10.77
CA ALA A 154 -0.35 -21.27 -11.75
C ALA A 154 -0.69 -19.81 -11.41
N ALA A 155 0.31 -19.04 -10.98
CA ALA A 155 0.13 -17.69 -10.44
C ALA A 155 -0.65 -16.73 -11.34
N GLY A 156 -0.54 -16.86 -12.66
CA GLY A 156 -1.23 -15.97 -13.60
C GLY A 156 -0.93 -14.50 -13.27
N ALA A 157 -1.98 -13.70 -13.02
CA ALA A 157 -1.87 -12.30 -12.60
C ALA A 157 -1.50 -12.11 -11.12
N GLY A 158 -1.36 -13.19 -10.35
CA GLY A 158 -0.88 -13.16 -8.96
C GLY A 158 -1.96 -13.02 -7.89
N GLY A 159 -3.25 -13.20 -8.20
CA GLY A 159 -4.35 -12.97 -7.24
C GLY A 159 -4.22 -13.75 -5.92
N MET A 160 -3.69 -14.98 -5.96
CA MET A 160 -3.44 -15.77 -4.75
C MET A 160 -2.20 -15.31 -3.97
N VAL A 161 -1.18 -14.78 -4.66
CA VAL A 161 -0.01 -14.16 -4.01
C VAL A 161 -0.43 -12.89 -3.27
N LEU A 162 -1.34 -12.09 -3.86
CA LEU A 162 -1.94 -10.94 -3.17
C LEU A 162 -2.71 -11.37 -1.92
N ALA A 163 -3.55 -12.40 -2.03
CA ALA A 163 -4.30 -12.92 -0.88
C ALA A 163 -3.37 -13.49 0.22
N LEU A 164 -2.25 -14.10 -0.16
CA LEU A 164 -1.24 -14.55 0.78
C LEU A 164 -0.55 -13.39 1.51
N ALA A 165 -0.23 -12.31 0.78
CA ALA A 165 0.30 -11.10 1.38
C ALA A 165 -0.69 -10.51 2.41
N ASP A 166 -1.97 -10.41 2.05
CA ASP A 166 -3.03 -9.93 2.95
C ASP A 166 -3.19 -10.83 4.20
N ALA A 167 -3.11 -12.15 4.04
CA ALA A 167 -3.18 -13.09 5.15
C ALA A 167 -1.98 -12.95 6.09
N LEU A 168 -0.76 -12.72 5.58
CA LEU A 168 0.42 -12.40 6.39
C LEU A 168 0.29 -11.06 7.11
N GLU A 169 -0.25 -10.04 6.42
CA GLU A 169 -0.56 -8.74 7.04
C GLU A 169 -1.51 -8.88 8.22
N SER A 170 -2.55 -9.71 8.10
CA SER A 170 -3.48 -9.97 9.20
C SER A 170 -2.83 -10.61 10.44
N GLN A 171 -1.69 -11.28 10.26
CA GLN A 171 -0.90 -11.88 11.33
C GLN A 171 0.17 -10.92 11.88
N GLY A 172 0.21 -9.67 11.41
CA GLY A 172 1.13 -8.64 11.87
C GLY A 172 2.48 -8.62 11.14
N PHE A 173 2.65 -9.41 10.08
CA PHE A 173 3.82 -9.33 9.22
C PHE A 173 3.62 -8.30 8.13
N ASP A 174 4.68 -7.63 7.68
CA ASP A 174 4.60 -6.63 6.62
C ASP A 174 5.27 -7.19 5.36
N PRO A 175 4.52 -7.67 4.36
CA PRO A 175 5.08 -8.23 3.12
C PRO A 175 5.92 -7.20 2.35
N ALA A 176 5.66 -5.90 2.50
CA ALA A 176 6.45 -4.85 1.86
C ALA A 176 7.80 -4.61 2.56
N ARG A 177 8.02 -5.19 3.73
CA ARG A 177 9.29 -5.12 4.49
C ARG A 177 10.39 -5.99 3.88
N HIS A 178 10.04 -6.95 3.01
CA HIS A 178 11.00 -7.82 2.35
C HIS A 178 10.77 -7.69 0.86
N ARG A 179 11.63 -6.94 0.17
CA ARG A 179 11.75 -7.10 -1.29
C ARG A 179 11.97 -8.59 -1.53
N ALA A 180 11.24 -9.17 -2.49
CA ALA A 180 11.62 -10.47 -3.02
C ALA A 180 13.05 -10.30 -3.56
N ASP A 181 14.03 -10.77 -2.79
CA ASP A 181 15.41 -10.74 -3.21
C ASP A 181 15.49 -11.48 -4.54
N ASN A 182 15.94 -10.80 -5.59
CA ASN A 182 16.17 -11.39 -6.91
C ASN A 182 17.34 -12.40 -6.92
N ASP A 183 17.89 -12.72 -5.75
CA ASP A 183 18.92 -13.73 -5.60
C ASP A 183 18.28 -15.12 -5.55
N PHE A 184 18.05 -15.68 -6.74
CA PHE A 184 17.89 -17.11 -6.90
C PHE A 184 19.13 -17.83 -6.35
N LEU A 185 18.99 -18.40 -5.14
CA LEU A 185 19.90 -19.35 -4.50
C LEU A 185 21.36 -18.91 -4.31
N LYS A 186 21.74 -18.71 -3.04
CA LYS A 186 22.81 -19.49 -2.40
C LYS A 186 22.50 -19.66 -0.92
N SER A 187 22.01 -20.84 -0.57
CA SER A 187 22.06 -21.33 0.81
C SER A 187 23.51 -21.48 1.27
N ALA A 188 23.86 -20.87 2.41
CA ALA A 188 24.81 -21.43 3.36
C ALA A 188 24.48 -20.90 4.77
N PRO A 189 24.44 -21.76 5.81
CA PRO A 189 24.14 -21.35 7.17
C PRO A 189 25.41 -20.86 7.88
N SER A 190 25.28 -19.84 8.72
CA SER A 190 26.16 -19.64 9.88
C SER A 190 25.51 -18.61 10.79
N GLY A 191 25.13 -19.05 11.99
CA GLY A 191 24.39 -18.26 12.95
C GLY A 191 25.15 -17.11 13.59
N ALA A 192 24.37 -16.22 14.17
CA ALA A 192 24.68 -15.59 15.45
C ALA A 192 23.37 -15.53 16.22
N GLU A 193 23.35 -16.14 17.40
CA GLU A 193 22.23 -16.08 18.35
C GLU A 193 21.86 -14.62 18.61
N CYS A 194 20.63 -14.20 18.29
CA CYS A 194 20.03 -13.02 18.91
C CYS A 194 19.00 -13.52 19.93
N ARG A 195 19.51 -13.80 21.13
CA ARG A 195 18.69 -13.79 22.34
C ARG A 195 18.57 -12.35 22.80
N GLU A 196 17.44 -11.69 22.54
CA GLU A 196 17.05 -10.53 23.34
C GLU A 196 15.63 -10.68 23.86
N LYS A 197 15.58 -11.25 25.07
CA LYS A 197 14.47 -11.15 25.99
C LYS A 197 14.35 -9.69 26.46
N SER A 198 13.14 -9.15 26.34
CA SER A 198 12.49 -8.19 27.25
C SER A 198 13.38 -7.17 27.98
N ILE A 199 13.30 -5.90 27.57
CA ILE A 199 13.57 -4.75 28.45
C ILE A 199 12.51 -3.68 28.21
N GLY A 200 11.44 -3.75 29.00
CA GLY A 200 10.56 -2.61 29.25
C GLY A 200 11.28 -1.64 30.18
N GLY A 201 11.61 -0.45 29.68
CA GLY A 201 12.08 0.66 30.49
C GLY A 201 10.90 1.53 30.91
N LEU A 202 10.48 1.42 32.18
CA LEU A 202 9.53 2.38 32.78
C LEU A 202 10.23 3.71 33.04
N SER A 203 9.59 4.79 32.62
CA SER A 203 9.83 6.17 33.08
C SER A 203 8.61 6.67 33.87
N PRO A 204 8.72 7.69 34.74
CA PRO A 204 7.65 8.10 35.68
C PRO A 204 6.49 8.90 35.05
N ALA A 205 6.41 8.97 33.72
CA ALA A 205 5.28 9.51 32.98
C ALA A 205 4.69 8.34 32.17
N GLY A 206 3.37 8.30 31.97
CA GLY A 206 2.66 7.18 31.34
C GLY A 206 3.35 6.59 30.11
N ASN A 207 3.07 5.32 29.82
CA ASN A 207 3.77 4.54 28.80
C ASN A 207 4.00 5.37 27.51
N PRO A 208 5.24 5.75 27.17
CA PRO A 208 5.56 6.57 25.99
C PRO A 208 5.19 5.87 24.67
N ASP A 209 4.84 4.58 24.73
CA ASP A 209 4.36 3.77 23.63
C ASP A 209 2.83 3.66 23.56
N ASP A 210 2.09 4.23 24.50
CA ASP A 210 0.62 4.25 24.44
C ASP A 210 0.14 5.28 23.40
N LEU A 211 -0.39 4.75 22.31
CA LEU A 211 -1.00 5.49 21.20
C LEU A 211 -2.53 5.28 21.14
N SER A 212 -3.16 4.69 22.17
CA SER A 212 -4.61 4.43 22.19
C SER A 212 -5.46 5.70 22.07
N TRP A 213 -4.89 6.85 22.44
CA TRP A 213 -5.53 8.16 22.35
C TRP A 213 -5.56 8.73 20.93
N LEU A 214 -4.79 8.16 20.00
CA LEU A 214 -4.57 8.68 18.65
C LEU A 214 -5.69 8.19 17.71
N THR A 215 -6.72 9.01 17.55
CA THR A 215 -7.84 8.71 16.65
C THR A 215 -7.53 9.11 15.21
N PRO A 216 -8.27 8.57 14.22
CA PRO A 216 -8.14 8.99 12.82
C PRO A 216 -8.34 10.49 12.59
N GLU A 217 -9.23 11.12 13.37
CA GLU A 217 -9.45 12.57 13.34
C GLU A 217 -8.24 13.35 13.83
N LYS A 218 -7.62 12.91 14.93
CA LYS A 218 -6.39 13.53 15.44
C LYS A 218 -5.24 13.38 14.46
N ILE A 219 -5.09 12.21 13.83
CA ILE A 219 -4.05 11.99 12.81
C ILE A 219 -4.22 12.99 11.66
N ARG A 220 -5.44 13.18 11.16
CA ARG A 220 -5.72 14.18 10.12
C ARG A 220 -5.48 15.62 10.57
N SER A 221 -5.75 15.94 11.83
CA SER A 221 -5.54 17.29 12.35
C SER A 221 -4.06 17.66 12.51
N ILE A 222 -3.19 16.67 12.70
CA ILE A 222 -1.75 16.88 12.89
C ILE A 222 -0.90 16.57 11.66
N ALA A 223 -1.47 15.92 10.66
CA ALA A 223 -0.80 15.59 9.41
C ALA A 223 -0.42 16.87 8.64
N GLY A 224 0.79 16.88 8.07
CA GLY A 224 1.18 17.90 7.11
C GLY A 224 0.29 17.88 5.86
N GLN A 225 0.34 18.96 5.08
CA GLN A 225 -0.55 19.14 3.93
C GLN A 225 -0.50 17.96 2.94
N ASN A 226 0.70 17.45 2.66
CA ASN A 226 0.90 16.35 1.72
C ASN A 226 0.42 15.02 2.30
N PHE A 227 0.77 14.72 3.55
CA PHE A 227 0.28 13.53 4.24
C PHE A 227 -1.23 13.49 4.32
N ARG A 228 -1.86 14.62 4.70
CA ARG A 228 -3.32 14.72 4.77
C ARG A 228 -3.96 14.54 3.40
N PHE A 229 -3.42 15.19 2.35
CA PHE A 229 -3.92 15.05 0.98
C PHE A 229 -3.91 13.59 0.51
N CYS A 230 -2.80 12.89 0.71
CA CYS A 230 -2.69 11.48 0.35
C CYS A 230 -3.60 10.58 1.21
N LEU A 231 -3.72 10.87 2.51
CA LEU A 231 -4.58 10.10 3.40
C LEU A 231 -6.05 10.23 3.03
N ASP A 232 -6.53 11.45 2.79
CA ASP A 232 -7.92 11.70 2.43
C ASP A 232 -8.27 11.12 1.05
N ALA A 233 -7.27 10.95 0.17
CA ALA A 233 -7.45 10.32 -1.14
C ALA A 233 -7.64 8.79 -1.07
N ILE A 234 -7.03 8.12 -0.09
CA ILE A 234 -7.07 6.64 0.02
C ILE A 234 -7.93 6.14 1.18
N CYS A 235 -8.25 7.02 2.12
CA CYS A 235 -9.11 6.76 3.26
C CYS A 235 -9.92 8.04 3.52
N PRO A 236 -11.05 8.23 2.81
CA PRO A 236 -11.92 9.39 3.00
C PRO A 236 -12.42 9.52 4.44
N VAL A 237 -12.83 10.73 4.83
CA VAL A 237 -13.38 10.98 6.17
C VAL A 237 -14.65 10.17 6.38
N GLY A 238 -14.72 9.43 7.50
CA GLY A 238 -15.83 8.55 7.84
C GLY A 238 -15.54 7.08 7.60
N GLU A 239 -14.52 6.75 6.81
CA GLU A 239 -14.07 5.37 6.61
C GLU A 239 -13.17 4.89 7.76
N GLN A 240 -13.15 3.57 7.97
CA GLN A 240 -12.30 2.95 8.98
C GLN A 240 -10.84 2.98 8.54
N MET A 241 -10.04 3.82 9.20
CA MET A 241 -8.60 3.90 8.97
C MET A 241 -7.87 2.71 9.59
N THR A 242 -6.85 2.21 8.88
CA THR A 242 -6.03 1.06 9.30
C THR A 242 -4.54 1.39 9.16
N ASP A 243 -3.68 0.58 9.79
CA ASP A 243 -2.22 0.65 9.67
C ASP A 243 -1.75 0.61 8.22
N ARG A 244 -2.44 -0.17 7.38
CA ARG A 244 -2.16 -0.28 5.95
C ARG A 244 -2.34 1.05 5.22
N HIS A 245 -3.38 1.82 5.54
CA HIS A 245 -3.58 3.15 4.97
C HIS A 245 -2.42 4.07 5.35
N LEU A 246 -2.02 4.11 6.62
CA LEU A 246 -0.93 4.97 7.08
C LEU A 246 0.41 4.56 6.47
N ARG A 247 0.69 3.25 6.36
CA ARG A 247 1.85 2.73 5.63
C ARG A 247 1.82 3.17 4.17
N SER A 248 0.70 3.01 3.47
CA SER A 248 0.55 3.39 2.06
C SER A 248 0.81 4.88 1.86
N VAL A 249 0.26 5.75 2.71
CA VAL A 249 0.55 7.20 2.67
C VAL A 249 2.02 7.49 2.88
N ALA A 250 2.64 6.88 3.90
CA ALA A 250 4.06 7.07 4.17
C ALA A 250 4.91 6.68 2.96
N ILE A 251 4.65 5.51 2.36
CA ILE A 251 5.35 5.01 1.16
C ILE A 251 5.18 5.97 -0.03
N MET A 252 3.96 6.47 -0.28
CA MET A 252 3.71 7.41 -1.38
C MET A 252 4.51 8.71 -1.25
N LEU A 253 4.77 9.15 -0.01
CA LEU A 253 5.50 10.37 0.29
C LEU A 253 7.01 10.22 0.32
N LEU A 254 7.57 9.01 0.51
CA LEU A 254 9.03 8.83 0.67
C LEU A 254 9.85 9.53 -0.42
N PRO A 255 9.52 9.41 -1.73
CA PRO A 255 10.31 10.05 -2.77
C PRO A 255 10.25 11.58 -2.71
N ASP A 256 9.08 12.15 -2.39
CA ASP A 256 8.88 13.61 -2.32
C ASP A 256 9.56 14.21 -1.08
N LEU A 257 9.67 13.41 -0.03
CA LEU A 257 10.44 13.73 1.17
C LEU A 257 11.95 13.49 0.99
N GLY A 258 12.38 12.82 -0.08
CA GLY A 258 13.77 12.40 -0.26
C GLY A 258 14.22 11.36 0.78
N ILE A 259 13.30 10.56 1.32
CA ILE A 259 13.60 9.45 2.22
C ILE A 259 13.92 8.24 1.34
N ASN A 260 15.14 7.70 1.48
CA ASN A 260 15.55 6.53 0.69
C ASN A 260 14.98 5.23 1.25
N ALA A 261 14.86 4.22 0.38
CA ALA A 261 14.32 2.90 0.74
C ALA A 261 15.05 2.29 1.95
N SER A 262 16.37 2.41 2.03
CA SER A 262 17.13 1.84 3.15
C SER A 262 16.87 2.54 4.48
N ALA A 263 16.57 3.83 4.52
CA ALA A 263 16.15 4.50 5.77
C ALA A 263 14.75 4.06 6.19
N TRP A 264 13.86 3.85 5.21
CA TRP A 264 12.51 3.35 5.46
C TRP A 264 12.52 1.90 5.97
N GLU A 265 13.32 1.02 5.36
CA GLU A 265 13.50 -0.37 5.79
C GLU A 265 14.08 -0.45 7.21
N GLU A 266 15.10 0.35 7.52
CA GLU A 266 15.67 0.45 8.88
C GLU A 266 14.60 0.93 9.89
N ALA A 267 13.77 1.91 9.52
CA ALA A 267 12.67 2.39 10.34
C ALA A 267 11.60 1.31 10.54
N LEU A 268 11.18 0.60 9.50
CA LEU A 268 10.25 -0.53 9.61
C LEU A 268 10.81 -1.63 10.54
N GLN A 269 12.12 -1.85 10.50
CA GLN A 269 12.76 -2.85 11.34
C GLN A 269 12.68 -2.51 12.82
N VAL A 270 12.94 -1.25 13.16
CA VAL A 270 13.03 -0.79 14.54
C VAL A 270 11.67 -0.38 15.13
N PHE A 271 10.81 0.24 14.33
CA PHE A 271 9.53 0.77 14.80
C PHE A 271 8.35 -0.17 14.57
N GLY A 272 8.42 -1.04 13.55
CA GLY A 272 7.22 -1.66 12.98
C GLY A 272 6.41 -0.69 12.10
N SER A 273 5.44 -1.24 11.37
CA SER A 273 4.74 -0.58 10.26
C SER A 273 4.07 0.75 10.65
N MET A 274 3.15 0.69 11.63
CA MET A 274 2.40 1.86 12.10
C MET A 274 3.30 2.99 12.62
N ARG A 275 4.24 2.66 13.51
CA ARG A 275 5.10 3.66 14.15
C ARG A 275 6.08 4.29 13.16
N ALA A 276 6.58 3.52 12.18
CA ALA A 276 7.38 4.08 11.10
C ALA A 276 6.57 5.07 10.25
N ALA A 277 5.30 4.75 9.93
CA ALA A 277 4.42 5.66 9.21
C ALA A 277 4.14 6.96 10.01
N LEU A 278 3.90 6.85 11.32
CA LEU A 278 3.72 8.01 12.20
C LEU A 278 5.00 8.85 12.34
N ALA A 279 6.19 8.24 12.27
CA ALA A 279 7.45 8.96 12.21
C ALA A 279 7.57 9.78 10.91
N VAL A 280 7.16 9.22 9.77
CA VAL A 280 7.09 9.96 8.50
C VAL A 280 6.06 11.09 8.57
N LEU A 281 4.91 10.88 9.21
CA LEU A 281 3.93 11.95 9.47
C LEU A 281 4.55 13.10 10.26
N ILE A 282 5.26 12.81 11.35
CA ILE A 282 5.95 13.83 12.16
C ILE A 282 6.95 14.60 11.30
N ILE A 283 7.68 13.91 10.44
CA ILE A 283 8.67 14.52 9.55
C ILE A 283 7.99 15.46 8.55
N ASP A 284 6.92 15.02 7.88
CA ASP A 284 6.15 15.84 6.93
C ASP A 284 5.57 17.09 7.61
N ALA A 285 4.91 16.90 8.76
CA ALA A 285 4.29 17.99 9.53
C ALA A 285 5.30 19.04 10.02
N ASN A 286 6.56 18.65 10.26
CA ASN A 286 7.60 19.56 10.75
C ASN A 286 8.56 20.07 9.66
N ARG A 287 8.31 19.78 8.37
CA ARG A 287 9.15 20.33 7.29
C ARG A 287 9.23 21.85 7.31
N ASN A 288 8.09 22.48 7.59
CA ASN A 288 7.93 23.94 7.60
C ASN A 288 7.78 24.49 9.02
N HIS A 289 8.26 23.77 10.05
CA HIS A 289 8.15 24.23 11.43
C HIS A 289 8.78 25.63 11.58
N PRO A 290 8.10 26.60 12.24
CA PRO A 290 8.51 28.01 12.20
C PRO A 290 9.89 28.29 12.80
N THR A 291 10.32 27.48 13.78
CA THR A 291 11.61 27.68 14.49
C THR A 291 12.62 26.55 14.29
N HIS A 292 12.17 25.35 13.91
CA HIS A 292 12.99 24.13 13.86
C HIS A 292 12.56 23.24 12.67
N PRO A 293 12.60 23.77 11.44
CA PRO A 293 12.17 23.03 10.26
C PRO A 293 13.05 21.80 10.00
N ILE A 294 12.44 20.70 9.56
CA ILE A 294 13.17 19.50 9.12
C ILE A 294 13.59 19.67 7.66
N HIS A 295 14.88 19.98 7.46
CA HIS A 295 15.46 20.15 6.12
C HIS A 295 15.94 18.84 5.48
N SER A 296 16.23 17.81 6.29
CA SER A 296 16.64 16.49 5.81
C SER A 296 15.71 15.41 6.37
N PRO A 297 14.55 15.15 5.71
CA PRO A 297 13.61 14.11 6.12
C PRO A 297 14.25 12.73 6.29
N GLY A 298 15.08 12.29 5.32
CA GLY A 298 15.78 11.01 5.42
C GLY A 298 16.78 10.94 6.57
N GLY A 299 17.51 12.04 6.84
CA GLY A 299 18.40 12.14 7.99
C GLY A 299 17.65 12.14 9.33
N ALA A 300 16.49 12.81 9.37
CA ALA A 300 15.61 12.85 10.54
C ALA A 300 15.05 11.46 10.87
N LEU A 301 14.56 10.72 9.86
CA LEU A 301 14.05 9.36 10.07
C LEU A 301 15.13 8.45 10.67
N ARG A 302 16.35 8.46 10.12
CA ARG A 302 17.48 7.70 10.70
C ARG A 302 17.83 8.15 12.12
N ALA A 303 17.73 9.45 12.41
CA ALA A 303 17.97 9.94 13.76
C ALA A 303 16.90 9.43 14.74
N PHE A 304 15.63 9.43 14.34
CA PHE A 304 14.54 8.85 15.13
C PHE A 304 14.78 7.35 15.35
N THR A 305 15.17 6.61 14.32
CA THR A 305 15.50 5.19 14.44
C THR A 305 16.63 4.92 15.45
N ARG A 306 17.71 5.70 15.41
CA ARG A 306 18.80 5.61 16.40
C ARG A 306 18.32 5.93 17.82
N LEU A 307 17.48 6.95 17.99
CA LEU A 307 16.91 7.30 19.30
C LEU A 307 16.01 6.20 19.84
N GLN A 308 15.23 5.54 18.97
CA GLN A 308 14.37 4.42 19.37
C GLN A 308 15.20 3.22 19.83
N LEU A 309 16.26 2.87 19.10
CA LEU A 309 17.20 1.81 19.52
C LEU A 309 17.86 2.12 20.87
N ALA A 310 18.11 3.39 21.17
CA ALA A 310 18.63 3.82 22.46
C ALA A 310 17.57 3.92 23.57
N GLY A 311 16.29 3.66 23.28
CA GLY A 311 15.17 3.82 24.23
C GLY A 311 14.85 5.29 24.57
N GLN A 312 15.28 6.22 23.73
CA GLN A 312 15.19 7.68 23.96
C GLN A 312 14.16 8.39 23.06
N PHE A 313 13.59 7.69 22.08
CA PHE A 313 12.60 8.30 21.20
C PHE A 313 11.21 8.31 21.84
N ASN A 314 10.65 9.51 22.05
CA ASN A 314 9.31 9.69 22.57
C ASN A 314 8.32 10.02 21.42
N LEU A 315 7.80 8.96 20.79
CA LEU A 315 6.83 9.08 19.69
C LEU A 315 5.54 9.75 20.17
N SER A 316 4.94 9.27 21.26
CA SER A 316 3.68 9.80 21.82
C SER A 316 3.82 11.29 22.16
N GLY A 317 4.90 11.70 22.83
CA GLY A 317 5.18 13.10 23.16
C GLY A 317 5.32 14.00 21.92
N SER A 318 5.96 13.50 20.86
CA SER A 318 6.12 14.23 19.60
C SER A 318 4.78 14.46 18.90
N LEU A 319 3.88 13.46 18.94
CA LEU A 319 2.51 13.56 18.41
C LEU A 319 1.63 14.48 19.27
N ILE A 320 1.73 14.41 20.60
CA ILE A 320 1.03 15.33 21.52
C ILE A 320 1.43 16.78 21.22
N GLY A 321 2.72 17.04 21.04
CA GLY A 321 3.20 18.38 20.71
C GLY A 321 2.65 18.90 19.37
N LEU A 322 2.42 18.02 18.39
CA LEU A 322 1.72 18.40 17.15
C LEU A 322 0.24 18.71 17.38
N VAL A 323 -0.46 17.89 18.19
CA VAL A 323 -1.88 18.13 18.54
C VAL A 323 -2.05 19.48 19.22
N GLU A 324 -1.20 19.80 20.20
CA GLU A 324 -1.24 21.08 20.91
C GLU A 324 -1.03 22.26 19.97
N ARG A 325 -0.09 22.15 19.02
CA ARG A 325 0.12 23.19 17.99
C ARG A 325 -1.09 23.35 17.08
N SER A 326 -1.68 22.26 16.60
CA SER A 326 -2.86 22.30 15.71
C SER A 326 -4.08 22.97 16.36
N ARG A 327 -4.15 23.00 17.70
CA ARG A 327 -5.21 23.70 18.45
C ARG A 327 -4.92 25.18 18.68
N ALA A 328 -3.66 25.59 18.59
CA ALA A 328 -3.21 26.95 18.81
C ALA A 328 -3.16 27.78 17.50
N GLU A 329 -3.20 27.12 16.35
CA GLU A 329 -3.42 27.78 15.05
C GLU A 329 -4.91 28.16 14.93
N PRO A 330 -5.23 29.45 14.70
CA PRO A 330 -6.60 29.97 14.71
C PRO A 330 -7.45 29.57 13.49
#